data_AF-A0A0G2ACM9-F1
#
_entry.id   AF-A0A0G2ACM9-F1
#
_cell.length_a   1.000
_cell.length_b   1.000
_cell.length_c   1.000
_cell.angle_alpha   90.00
_cell.angle_beta   90.00
_cell.angle_gamma   90.00
#
_symmetry.space_group_name_H-M   'P 1'
#
loop_
_entity.id
_entity.type
_entity.pdbx_description
1 polymer ?
#
loop_
_entity_poly.entity_id
_entity_poly.type
_entity_poly.pdbx_seq_one_letter_code
_entity_poly.pdbx_strand_id
1 'polypeptide(L)'
;RNRHEGAGSVGRFFELAMIEWHVTPDYIVANWTDELLELMAQNLTKRKERERAIYEGRVNGSTTNSEDERVDADKLFGILGNKLKVGDAIIGAPSTGLHANGATLVIKRGLALPPDYFLTRLPNGKTFGEEALIPTRSYVRLVEALLDAGVQIHKILPGTGGGVSKIAVDRRAFTYRIHTWVEVPTLFQFMREIGVTLMDCLTTFNWGVGYYVFVPFWEVGRTIQVGRRAGYNLVEVGRVEEGDRQVIFEPEGGIKLPPPGE
;
A
#
# COMPACT_ATOMS: atom_id res chain seq x y z
N ARG A 1 22.01 -4.75 39.23
CA ARG A 1 22.30 -5.80 38.21
C ARG A 1 21.06 -6.68 38.11
N ASN A 2 20.69 -7.07 36.89
CA ASN A 2 19.54 -7.90 36.47
C ASN A 2 18.44 -7.11 35.72
N ARG A 3 18.69 -6.92 34.42
CA ARG A 3 17.68 -6.72 33.37
C ARG A 3 18.31 -7.13 32.03
N HIS A 4 18.47 -8.43 31.76
CA HIS A 4 18.81 -8.95 30.42
C HIS A 4 18.46 -10.45 30.29
N GLU A 5 17.19 -10.86 30.42
CA GLU A 5 16.80 -12.23 30.01
C GLU A 5 15.44 -12.33 29.28
N GLY A 6 14.74 -11.23 28.98
CA GLY A 6 13.42 -11.28 28.32
C GLY A 6 13.39 -11.05 26.80
N ALA A 7 14.50 -10.68 26.16
CA ALA A 7 14.51 -10.19 24.77
C ALA A 7 14.86 -11.26 23.71
N GLY A 8 15.21 -12.49 24.12
CA GLY A 8 15.79 -13.50 23.25
C GLY A 8 14.80 -14.40 22.49
N SER A 9 13.57 -14.58 22.98
CA SER A 9 12.60 -15.51 22.38
C SER A 9 11.73 -14.86 21.30
N VAL A 10 11.36 -13.59 21.46
CA VAL A 10 10.53 -12.85 20.49
C VAL A 10 11.32 -12.53 19.22
N GLY A 11 12.60 -12.16 19.35
CA GLY A 11 13.48 -11.90 18.20
C GLY A 11 13.71 -13.13 17.34
N ARG A 12 13.94 -14.30 17.96
CA ARG A 12 14.11 -15.57 17.24
C ARG A 12 12.82 -16.08 16.59
N PHE A 13 11.65 -15.79 17.17
CA PHE A 13 10.37 -16.17 16.58
C PHE A 13 10.13 -15.44 15.25
N PHE A 14 10.45 -14.14 15.18
CA PHE A 14 10.39 -13.38 13.93
C PHE A 14 11.48 -13.76 12.93
N GLU A 15 12.70 -14.05 13.38
CA GLU A 15 13.78 -14.54 12.50
C GLU A 15 13.42 -15.90 11.88
N LEU A 16 12.88 -16.84 12.66
CA LEU A 16 12.46 -18.15 12.16
C LEU A 16 11.23 -18.05 11.24
N ALA A 17 10.27 -17.18 11.56
CA ALA A 17 9.11 -16.90 10.69
C ALA A 17 9.49 -16.14 9.40
N MET A 18 10.67 -15.52 9.32
CA MET A 18 11.17 -14.89 8.10
C MET A 18 12.03 -15.84 7.25
N ILE A 19 12.63 -16.87 7.87
CA ILE A 19 13.54 -17.83 7.20
C ILE A 19 12.77 -19.03 6.60
N GLU A 20 11.64 -19.45 7.19
CA GLU A 20 10.84 -20.57 6.65
C GLU A 20 9.95 -20.21 5.44
N TRP A 21 9.69 -18.93 5.19
CA TRP A 21 8.80 -18.51 4.12
C TRP A 21 9.58 -18.31 2.83
N HIS A 22 9.46 -19.27 1.91
CA HIS A 22 9.83 -19.09 0.51
C HIS A 22 9.12 -17.85 -0.03
N VAL A 23 9.85 -16.73 -0.11
CA VAL A 23 9.38 -15.47 -0.70
C VAL A 23 9.09 -15.73 -2.18
N THR A 24 7.84 -16.02 -2.48
CA THR A 24 7.33 -15.89 -3.85
C THR A 24 7.25 -14.38 -4.17
N PRO A 25 7.35 -13.97 -5.45
CA PRO A 25 7.29 -12.55 -5.85
C PRO A 25 6.03 -11.80 -5.39
N ASP A 26 5.03 -12.52 -4.91
CA ASP A 26 3.75 -11.99 -4.41
C ASP A 26 3.80 -11.43 -2.98
N TYR A 27 4.89 -11.66 -2.23
CA TYR A 27 5.01 -11.19 -0.83
C TYR A 27 6.33 -10.47 -0.58
N ILE A 28 6.35 -9.16 -0.85
CA ILE A 28 7.44 -8.28 -0.45
C ILE A 28 6.93 -7.37 0.67
N VAL A 29 7.52 -7.53 1.85
CA VAL A 29 7.36 -6.63 2.99
C VAL A 29 8.35 -5.49 2.78
N ALA A 30 7.92 -4.26 2.48
CA ALA A 30 8.55 -3.05 3.04
C ALA A 30 7.96 -1.69 2.63
N ASN A 31 8.54 -0.65 3.27
CA ASN A 31 8.41 0.78 2.97
C ASN A 31 8.98 1.12 1.59
N TRP A 32 8.17 1.01 0.54
CA TRP A 32 8.64 0.87 -0.83
C TRP A 32 8.03 1.92 -1.76
N THR A 33 8.67 3.08 -1.91
CA THR A 33 8.53 3.85 -3.16
C THR A 33 9.71 3.52 -4.07
N ASP A 34 10.95 3.80 -3.67
CA ASP A 34 12.09 3.77 -4.59
C ASP A 34 12.51 2.33 -4.96
N GLU A 35 12.57 1.42 -3.99
CA GLU A 35 12.85 -0.01 -4.25
C GLU A 35 11.72 -0.69 -5.05
N LEU A 36 10.46 -0.25 -4.88
CA LEU A 36 9.33 -0.73 -5.70
C LEU A 36 9.48 -0.30 -7.13
N LEU A 37 9.88 0.95 -7.35
CA LEU A 37 10.07 1.54 -8.66
C LEU A 37 11.23 0.85 -9.38
N GLU A 38 12.33 0.58 -8.67
CA GLU A 38 13.46 -0.19 -9.23
C GLU A 38 13.06 -1.63 -9.56
N LEU A 39 12.35 -2.32 -8.66
CA LEU A 39 11.89 -3.69 -8.92
C LEU A 39 10.89 -3.73 -10.09
N MET A 40 10.00 -2.75 -10.19
CA MET A 40 9.09 -2.60 -11.32
C MET A 40 9.84 -2.37 -12.63
N ALA A 41 10.84 -1.48 -12.63
CA ALA A 41 11.67 -1.24 -13.81
C ALA A 41 12.41 -2.51 -14.26
N GLN A 42 12.93 -3.29 -13.30
CA GLN A 42 13.57 -4.59 -13.58
C GLN A 42 12.58 -5.62 -14.13
N ASN A 43 11.38 -5.73 -13.54
CA ASN A 43 10.36 -6.69 -13.98
C ASN A 43 9.81 -6.36 -15.38
N LEU A 44 9.52 -5.08 -15.65
CA LEU A 44 9.09 -4.61 -16.96
C LEU A 44 10.16 -4.89 -18.03
N THR A 45 11.43 -4.66 -17.70
CA THR A 45 12.56 -4.97 -18.59
C THR A 45 12.62 -6.47 -18.90
N LYS A 46 12.61 -7.33 -17.88
CA LYS A 46 12.62 -8.80 -18.05
C LYS A 46 11.42 -9.32 -18.85
N ARG A 47 10.25 -8.69 -18.71
CA ARG A 47 9.04 -9.08 -19.43
C ARG A 47 9.11 -8.73 -20.91
N LYS A 48 9.60 -7.53 -21.26
CA LYS A 48 9.87 -7.14 -22.64
C LYS A 48 10.87 -8.07 -23.32
N GLU A 49 11.95 -8.44 -22.62
CA GLU A 49 12.93 -9.41 -23.11
C GLU A 49 12.29 -10.77 -23.42
N ARG A 50 11.38 -11.25 -22.55
CA ARG A 50 10.63 -12.51 -22.78
C ARG A 50 9.66 -12.41 -23.97
N GLU A 51 8.90 -11.33 -24.08
CA GLU A 51 7.96 -11.11 -25.20
C GLU A 51 8.69 -11.00 -26.54
N ARG A 52 9.85 -10.32 -26.55
CA ARG A 52 10.72 -10.24 -27.72
C ARG A 52 11.28 -11.60 -28.11
N ALA A 53 11.77 -12.40 -27.15
CA ALA A 53 12.25 -13.75 -27.42
C ALA A 53 11.15 -14.65 -28.01
N ILE A 54 9.89 -14.47 -27.58
CA ILE A 54 8.73 -15.18 -28.16
C ILE A 54 8.43 -14.69 -29.59
N TYR A 55 8.57 -13.39 -29.87
CA TYR A 55 8.35 -12.80 -31.19
C TYR A 55 9.46 -13.15 -32.19
N GLU A 56 10.72 -13.01 -31.80
CA GLU A 56 11.90 -13.38 -32.60
C GLU A 56 12.00 -14.90 -32.79
N GLY A 57 11.60 -15.70 -31.79
CA GLY A 57 11.45 -17.15 -31.95
C GLY A 57 10.32 -17.56 -32.88
N ARG A 58 9.36 -16.67 -33.18
CA ARG A 58 8.31 -16.86 -34.20
C ARG A 58 8.70 -16.31 -35.57
N VAL A 59 9.66 -15.38 -35.65
CA VAL A 59 10.13 -14.74 -36.88
C VAL A 59 11.61 -15.07 -37.05
N ASN A 60 11.89 -16.24 -37.65
CA ASN A 60 13.25 -16.56 -38.09
C ASN A 60 13.70 -15.53 -39.14
N GLY A 61 14.59 -14.62 -38.74
CA GLY A 61 15.49 -13.90 -39.64
C GLY A 61 15.25 -12.40 -39.79
N SER A 62 15.49 -11.61 -38.74
CA SER A 62 16.13 -10.28 -38.89
C SER A 62 16.55 -9.74 -37.53
N THR A 63 17.85 -9.62 -37.30
CA THR A 63 18.42 -8.89 -36.17
C THR A 63 18.17 -7.40 -36.35
N THR A 64 17.35 -6.81 -35.48
CA THR A 64 17.28 -5.35 -35.32
C THR A 64 18.12 -4.93 -34.11
N ASN A 65 18.99 -3.94 -34.33
CA ASN A 65 19.89 -3.37 -33.32
C ASN A 65 19.07 -2.77 -32.17
N SER A 66 19.32 -3.22 -30.95
CA SER A 66 18.48 -2.94 -29.78
C SER A 66 19.28 -2.38 -28.62
N GLU A 67 19.67 -1.12 -28.71
CA GLU A 67 20.26 -0.41 -27.57
C GLU A 67 19.25 0.45 -26.79
N ASP A 68 17.96 0.52 -27.19
CA ASP A 68 17.09 1.64 -26.75
C ASP A 68 15.81 1.28 -25.95
N GLU A 69 15.65 0.04 -25.44
CA GLU A 69 14.37 -0.39 -24.81
C GLU A 69 14.44 -0.91 -23.36
N ARG A 70 15.49 -0.61 -22.59
CA ARG A 70 15.39 -0.69 -21.14
C ARG A 70 14.36 0.35 -20.66
N VAL A 71 13.38 -0.08 -19.86
CA VAL A 71 12.53 0.88 -19.15
C VAL A 71 13.41 1.47 -18.06
N ASP A 72 13.97 2.65 -18.35
CA ASP A 72 14.87 3.33 -17.43
C ASP A 72 14.12 3.65 -16.13
N ALA A 73 14.79 3.45 -14.99
CA ALA A 73 14.23 3.80 -13.69
C ALA A 73 13.82 5.28 -13.72
N ASP A 74 14.62 6.14 -14.34
CA ASP A 74 14.33 7.57 -14.53
C ASP A 74 13.04 7.84 -15.34
N LYS A 75 12.71 6.95 -16.29
CA LYS A 75 11.45 7.03 -17.06
C LYS A 75 10.26 6.59 -16.21
N LEU A 76 10.43 5.58 -15.34
CA LEU A 76 9.44 5.18 -14.36
C LEU A 76 9.24 6.28 -13.30
N PHE A 77 10.32 6.87 -12.79
CA PHE A 77 10.35 8.05 -11.92
C PHE A 77 9.75 9.29 -12.61
N GLY A 78 9.82 9.41 -13.94
CA GLY A 78 9.18 10.49 -14.71
C GLY A 78 7.70 10.26 -15.01
N ILE A 79 7.27 9.00 -15.12
CA ILE A 79 5.85 8.61 -15.18
C ILE A 79 5.20 8.76 -13.80
N LEU A 80 5.92 8.38 -12.75
CA LEU A 80 5.51 8.40 -11.33
C LEU A 80 5.99 9.64 -10.58
N GLY A 81 6.59 10.57 -11.32
CA GLY A 81 6.94 11.91 -10.86
C GLY A 81 5.67 12.65 -10.48
N ASN A 82 5.78 13.49 -9.45
CA ASN A 82 4.64 14.07 -8.77
C ASN A 82 3.88 15.08 -9.64
N LYS A 83 3.00 14.59 -10.52
CA LYS A 83 2.09 15.37 -11.39
C LYS A 83 0.76 15.68 -10.72
N LEU A 84 0.68 15.41 -9.42
CA LEU A 84 -0.50 15.64 -8.60
C LEU A 84 -0.99 17.07 -8.79
N LYS A 85 -2.30 17.25 -8.96
CA LYS A 85 -2.93 18.55 -9.16
C LYS A 85 -4.35 18.55 -8.61
N VAL A 86 -4.90 19.75 -8.47
CA VAL A 86 -6.31 19.96 -8.10
C VAL A 86 -7.21 19.26 -9.12
N GLY A 87 -8.23 18.56 -8.62
CA GLY A 87 -9.18 17.78 -9.42
C GLY A 87 -8.75 16.34 -9.68
N ASP A 88 -7.56 15.92 -9.24
CA ASP A 88 -7.18 14.50 -9.28
C ASP A 88 -8.07 13.68 -8.34
N ALA A 89 -8.52 12.54 -8.83
CA ALA A 89 -9.19 11.53 -8.03
C ALA A 89 -8.16 10.69 -7.26
N ILE A 90 -8.54 10.27 -6.06
CA ILE A 90 -7.76 9.42 -5.18
C ILE A 90 -8.39 8.03 -5.20
N ILE A 91 -7.68 7.06 -5.77
CA ILE A 91 -8.13 5.67 -5.85
C ILE A 91 -7.43 4.86 -4.77
N GLY A 92 -8.18 4.25 -3.85
CA GLY A 92 -7.68 3.36 -2.81
C GLY A 92 -7.77 1.89 -3.23
N ALA A 93 -6.68 1.16 -3.03
CA ALA A 93 -6.62 -0.30 -3.14
C ALA A 93 -6.71 -0.93 -1.74
N PRO A 94 -7.71 -1.81 -1.47
CA PRO A 94 -7.89 -2.42 -0.16
C PRO A 94 -6.67 -3.23 0.31
N SER A 95 -6.26 -3.00 1.56
CA SER A 95 -5.28 -3.79 2.29
C SER A 95 -5.85 -5.14 2.72
N THR A 96 -4.96 -6.03 3.14
CA THR A 96 -5.30 -7.35 3.70
C THR A 96 -5.36 -7.32 5.23
N GLY A 97 -5.04 -6.19 5.85
CA GLY A 97 -4.88 -6.06 7.29
C GLY A 97 -3.80 -5.04 7.64
N LEU A 98 -2.99 -5.35 8.66
CA LEU A 98 -2.00 -4.45 9.23
C LEU A 98 -0.89 -4.03 8.26
N HIS A 99 -0.44 -4.97 7.42
CA HIS A 99 0.83 -4.89 6.69
C HIS A 99 2.02 -4.72 7.65
N ALA A 100 3.09 -4.06 7.23
CA ALA A 100 4.32 -3.94 8.00
C ALA A 100 4.31 -2.81 9.07
N ASN A 101 3.28 -1.95 9.11
CA ASN A 101 3.26 -0.76 9.97
C ASN A 101 2.16 -0.86 11.04
N GLY A 102 2.49 -0.45 12.27
CA GLY A 102 1.56 -0.49 13.41
C GLY A 102 1.65 -1.76 14.27
N ALA A 103 2.51 -2.72 13.92
CA ALA A 103 2.72 -3.97 14.69
C ALA A 103 3.11 -3.70 16.14
N THR A 104 3.99 -2.73 16.40
CA THR A 104 4.36 -2.34 17.77
C THR A 104 3.16 -1.88 18.59
N LEU A 105 2.22 -1.13 17.99
CA LEU A 105 1.02 -0.67 18.70
C LEU A 105 0.07 -1.84 18.98
N VAL A 106 -0.15 -2.72 18.01
CA VAL A 106 -0.95 -3.95 18.15
C VAL A 106 -0.37 -4.84 19.26
N ILE A 107 0.93 -5.12 19.21
CA ILE A 107 1.62 -5.94 20.21
C ILE A 107 1.56 -5.29 21.59
N LYS A 108 1.87 -3.99 21.71
CA LYS A 108 1.83 -3.29 22.99
C LYS A 108 0.44 -3.31 23.63
N ARG A 109 -0.62 -3.11 22.83
CA ARG A 109 -2.01 -3.15 23.32
C ARG A 109 -2.43 -4.57 23.65
N GLY A 110 -2.09 -5.55 22.83
CA GLY A 110 -2.38 -6.97 23.08
C GLY A 110 -1.70 -7.50 24.36
N LEU A 111 -0.44 -7.14 24.60
CA LEU A 111 0.29 -7.55 25.82
C LEU A 111 -0.21 -6.87 27.10
N ALA A 112 -0.95 -5.76 26.98
CA ALA A 112 -1.60 -5.11 28.12
C ALA A 112 -2.93 -5.78 28.49
N LEU A 113 -3.40 -6.73 27.69
CA LEU A 113 -4.61 -7.53 27.90
C LEU A 113 -4.23 -8.88 28.54
N PRO A 114 -5.21 -9.66 29.02
CA PRO A 114 -4.94 -11.00 29.55
C PRO A 114 -4.17 -11.89 28.55
N PRO A 115 -3.37 -12.87 29.02
CA PRO A 115 -2.46 -13.64 28.15
C PRO A 115 -3.09 -14.27 26.90
N ASP A 116 -4.35 -14.70 26.99
CA ASP A 116 -5.05 -15.38 25.90
C ASP A 116 -5.76 -14.42 24.93
N TYR A 117 -5.59 -13.10 25.08
CA TYR A 117 -6.34 -12.14 24.27
C TYR A 117 -5.96 -12.17 22.79
N PHE A 118 -4.74 -12.60 22.45
CA PHE A 118 -4.36 -12.88 21.06
C PHE A 118 -5.14 -14.05 20.45
N LEU A 119 -5.72 -14.93 21.27
CA LEU A 119 -6.58 -16.03 20.85
C LEU A 119 -8.06 -15.62 20.77
N THR A 120 -8.40 -14.36 21.09
CA THR A 120 -9.77 -13.83 20.98
C THR A 120 -10.24 -13.94 19.54
N ARG A 121 -11.34 -14.66 19.31
CA ARG A 121 -11.99 -14.75 18.00
C ARG A 121 -12.70 -13.45 17.67
N LEU A 122 -12.39 -12.91 16.49
CA LEU A 122 -13.03 -11.75 15.91
C LEU A 122 -14.24 -12.15 15.05
N PRO A 123 -15.13 -11.20 14.66
CA PRO A 123 -16.32 -11.48 13.85
C PRO A 123 -16.09 -12.25 12.55
N ASN A 124 -14.90 -12.16 11.97
CA ASN A 124 -14.54 -12.89 10.74
C ASN A 124 -14.04 -14.32 11.00
N GLY A 125 -14.13 -14.81 12.24
CA GLY A 125 -13.79 -16.18 12.64
C GLY A 125 -12.32 -16.41 12.97
N LYS A 126 -11.42 -15.48 12.60
CA LYS A 126 -9.99 -15.54 12.95
C LYS A 126 -9.73 -14.97 14.33
N THR A 127 -8.61 -15.36 14.91
CA THR A 127 -8.11 -14.77 16.16
C THR A 127 -7.46 -13.42 15.93
N PHE A 128 -7.37 -12.60 16.98
CA PHE A 128 -6.65 -11.33 16.96
C PHE A 128 -5.19 -11.50 16.49
N GLY A 129 -4.51 -12.56 16.95
CA GLY A 129 -3.16 -12.90 16.53
C GLY A 129 -3.06 -13.28 15.05
N GLU A 130 -3.98 -14.11 14.54
CA GLU A 130 -4.01 -14.47 13.11
C GLU A 130 -4.23 -13.24 12.22
N GLU A 131 -5.11 -12.32 12.62
CA GLU A 131 -5.37 -11.07 11.89
C GLU A 131 -4.17 -10.11 11.92
N ALA A 132 -3.45 -10.04 13.06
CA ALA A 132 -2.23 -9.25 13.18
C ALA A 132 -1.07 -9.79 12.32
N LEU A 133 -1.11 -11.07 11.94
CA LEU A 133 -0.07 -11.76 11.18
C LEU A 133 -0.41 -11.94 9.69
N ILE A 134 -1.52 -11.38 9.21
CA ILE A 134 -1.86 -11.47 7.78
C ILE A 134 -0.73 -10.85 6.93
N PRO A 135 -0.18 -11.59 5.94
CA PRO A 135 0.87 -11.08 5.10
C PRO A 135 0.51 -9.79 4.36
N THR A 136 1.53 -8.97 4.10
CA THR A 136 1.39 -7.76 3.28
C THR A 136 1.00 -8.14 1.86
N ARG A 137 -0.05 -7.49 1.34
CA ARG A 137 -0.45 -7.63 -0.06
C ARG A 137 0.53 -6.89 -0.96
N SER A 138 1.12 -7.56 -1.95
CA SER A 138 1.86 -6.89 -3.02
C SER A 138 0.89 -6.14 -3.95
N TYR A 139 1.30 -4.94 -4.39
CA TYR A 139 0.57 -4.14 -5.38
C TYR A 139 1.34 -4.00 -6.70
N VAL A 140 2.41 -4.76 -6.90
CA VAL A 140 3.22 -4.69 -8.12
C VAL A 140 2.37 -5.00 -9.35
N ARG A 141 1.59 -6.10 -9.31
CA ARG A 141 0.68 -6.47 -10.40
C ARG A 141 -0.40 -5.43 -10.70
N LEU A 142 -0.85 -4.67 -9.69
CA LEU A 142 -1.80 -3.58 -9.90
C LEU A 142 -1.17 -2.48 -10.74
N VAL A 143 0.02 -2.02 -10.34
CA VAL A 143 0.72 -0.93 -11.04
C VAL A 143 1.14 -1.35 -12.44
N GLU A 144 1.69 -2.55 -12.61
CA GLU A 144 2.00 -3.11 -13.94
C GLU A 144 0.77 -3.11 -14.85
N ALA A 145 -0.37 -3.59 -14.38
CA ALA A 145 -1.59 -3.61 -15.18
C ALA A 145 -2.07 -2.21 -15.58
N LEU A 146 -1.96 -1.22 -14.68
CA LEU A 146 -2.33 0.18 -14.97
C LEU A 146 -1.39 0.80 -16.02
N LEU A 147 -0.09 0.55 -15.91
CA LEU A 147 0.91 1.03 -16.87
C LEU A 147 0.75 0.36 -18.24
N ASP A 148 0.59 -0.96 -18.28
CA ASP A 148 0.35 -1.74 -19.52
C ASP A 148 -0.92 -1.27 -20.22
N ALA A 149 -1.95 -0.94 -19.45
CA ALA A 149 -3.19 -0.39 -19.97
C ALA A 149 -3.08 1.08 -20.37
N GLY A 150 -1.94 1.76 -20.18
CA GLY A 150 -1.76 3.17 -20.52
C GLY A 150 -2.66 4.12 -19.73
N VAL A 151 -2.98 3.78 -18.48
CA VAL A 151 -3.72 4.66 -17.57
C VAL A 151 -2.84 5.86 -17.24
N GLN A 152 -3.39 7.07 -17.36
CA GLN A 152 -2.67 8.27 -16.94
C GLN A 152 -2.65 8.36 -15.40
N ILE A 153 -1.48 8.06 -14.82
CA ILE A 153 -1.22 8.17 -13.38
C ILE A 153 -0.46 9.47 -13.11
N HIS A 154 -0.88 10.21 -12.08
CA HIS A 154 -0.17 11.39 -11.61
C HIS A 154 0.70 11.12 -10.39
N LYS A 155 0.30 10.16 -9.55
CA LYS A 155 1.05 9.75 -8.36
C LYS A 155 0.62 8.37 -7.90
N ILE A 156 1.55 7.64 -7.30
CA ILE A 156 1.26 6.46 -6.49
C ILE A 156 1.80 6.67 -5.09
N LEU A 157 1.15 6.05 -4.10
CA LEU A 157 1.55 6.20 -2.72
C LEU A 157 1.21 4.92 -1.94
N PRO A 158 2.21 4.23 -1.36
CA PRO A 158 1.94 3.14 -0.43
C PRO A 158 1.16 3.65 0.79
N GLY A 159 0.08 2.97 1.17
CA GLY A 159 -0.73 3.31 2.35
C GLY A 159 -0.10 2.90 3.69
N THR A 160 1.16 2.49 3.68
CA THR A 160 1.92 2.03 4.83
C THR A 160 2.65 3.17 5.55
N GLY A 161 2.60 3.22 6.89
CA GLY A 161 3.25 4.24 7.71
C GLY A 161 2.51 5.58 7.71
N GLY A 162 2.36 6.23 8.87
CA GLY A 162 1.63 7.52 8.97
C GLY A 162 0.12 7.45 8.69
N GLY A 163 -0.44 6.24 8.61
CA GLY A 163 -1.87 5.99 8.36
C GLY A 163 -2.49 6.77 7.19
N VAL A 164 -3.73 7.22 7.38
CA VAL A 164 -4.49 8.01 6.41
C VAL A 164 -3.89 9.40 6.23
N SER A 165 -3.25 9.97 7.26
CA SER A 165 -2.64 11.30 7.18
C SER A 165 -1.50 11.36 6.14
N LYS A 166 -0.84 10.22 5.87
CA LYS A 166 0.19 10.09 4.83
C LYS A 166 -0.27 10.51 3.43
N ILE A 167 -1.58 10.50 3.13
CA ILE A 167 -2.09 11.00 1.84
C ILE A 167 -1.59 12.42 1.54
N ALA A 168 -1.45 13.28 2.57
CA ALA A 168 -0.91 14.64 2.46
C ALA A 168 0.64 14.71 2.36
N VAL A 169 1.26 13.78 1.62
CA VAL A 169 2.72 13.69 1.45
C VAL A 169 3.30 14.80 0.55
N ASP A 170 2.50 15.38 -0.35
CA ASP A 170 2.95 16.51 -1.17
C ASP A 170 3.19 17.76 -0.32
N ARG A 171 4.26 18.51 -0.61
CA ARG A 171 4.57 19.78 0.09
C ARG A 171 3.69 20.95 -0.36
N ARG A 172 3.04 20.84 -1.52
CA ARG A 172 2.10 21.85 -2.02
C ARG A 172 0.86 21.91 -1.14
N ALA A 173 0.22 23.07 -1.15
CA ALA A 173 -1.04 23.33 -0.46
C ALA A 173 -2.19 22.64 -1.21
N PHE A 174 -2.42 21.37 -0.85
CA PHE A 174 -3.56 20.59 -1.32
C PHE A 174 -4.33 20.04 -0.13
N THR A 175 -5.64 20.24 -0.17
CA THR A 175 -6.56 19.55 0.73
C THR A 175 -6.99 18.24 0.08
N TYR A 176 -6.76 17.13 0.77
CA TYR A 176 -7.15 15.80 0.32
C TYR A 176 -8.47 15.45 0.98
N ARG A 177 -9.57 15.57 0.24
CA ARG A 177 -10.90 15.28 0.75
C ARG A 177 -11.25 13.83 0.48
N ILE A 178 -11.36 13.06 1.55
CA ILE A 178 -11.78 11.67 1.55
C ILE A 178 -13.26 11.64 1.91
N HIS A 179 -14.10 11.28 0.94
CA HIS A 179 -15.56 11.25 1.09
C HIS A 179 -16.12 9.83 1.17
N THR A 180 -15.37 8.84 0.69
CA THR A 180 -15.73 7.43 0.69
C THR A 180 -14.56 6.64 1.26
N TRP A 181 -14.84 5.52 1.93
CA TRP A 181 -13.79 4.62 2.39
C TRP A 181 -14.06 3.17 2.03
N VAL A 182 -13.00 2.38 2.08
CA VAL A 182 -13.07 0.93 1.94
C VAL A 182 -13.53 0.29 3.26
N GLU A 183 -13.90 -0.98 3.20
CA GLU A 183 -14.18 -1.74 4.42
C GLU A 183 -12.93 -1.78 5.33
N VAL A 184 -13.11 -1.38 6.58
CA VAL A 184 -12.03 -1.34 7.57
C VAL A 184 -11.79 -2.76 8.11
N PRO A 185 -10.58 -3.33 7.99
CA PRO A 185 -10.26 -4.66 8.51
C PRO A 185 -10.66 -4.86 9.98
N THR A 186 -11.17 -6.06 10.30
CA THR A 186 -11.66 -6.43 11.64
C THR A 186 -10.63 -6.17 12.73
N LEU A 187 -9.34 -6.39 12.43
CA LEU A 187 -8.23 -6.06 13.33
C LEU A 187 -8.32 -4.64 13.87
N PHE A 188 -8.57 -3.67 13.00
CA PHE A 188 -8.59 -2.25 13.36
C PHE A 188 -9.85 -1.89 14.14
N GLN A 189 -10.98 -2.50 13.80
CA GLN A 189 -12.21 -2.36 14.58
C GLN A 189 -12.02 -2.87 16.01
N PHE A 190 -11.41 -4.05 16.17
CA PHE A 190 -11.06 -4.61 17.47
C PHE A 190 -10.09 -3.71 18.25
N MET A 191 -9.10 -3.10 17.58
CA MET A 191 -8.21 -2.13 18.21
C MET A 191 -8.98 -0.94 18.80
N ARG A 192 -10.06 -0.48 18.15
CA ARG A 192 -10.94 0.57 18.68
C ARG A 192 -11.72 0.10 19.91
N GLU A 193 -12.23 -1.13 19.88
CA GLU A 193 -12.96 -1.73 21.01
C GLU A 193 -12.10 -1.83 22.28
N ILE A 194 -10.82 -2.16 22.14
CA ILE A 194 -9.87 -2.22 23.27
C ILE A 194 -9.29 -0.85 23.64
N GLY A 195 -9.87 0.24 23.13
CA GLY A 195 -9.60 1.60 23.59
C GLY A 195 -8.51 2.38 22.83
N VAL A 196 -8.09 1.93 21.64
CA VAL A 196 -7.25 2.77 20.76
C VAL A 196 -8.10 3.89 20.17
N THR A 197 -7.63 5.14 20.22
CA THR A 197 -8.41 6.28 19.74
C THR A 197 -8.50 6.28 18.21
N LEU A 198 -9.54 6.91 17.66
CA LEU A 198 -9.68 7.01 16.20
C LEU A 198 -8.52 7.82 15.60
N MET A 199 -8.04 8.85 16.31
CA MET A 199 -6.90 9.63 15.87
C MET A 199 -5.62 8.78 15.79
N ASP A 200 -5.34 7.97 16.82
CA ASP A 200 -4.20 7.03 16.80
C ASP A 200 -4.33 6.06 15.63
N CYS A 201 -5.54 5.55 15.39
CA CYS A 201 -5.84 4.66 14.29
C CYS A 201 -5.57 5.30 12.93
N LEU A 202 -6.12 6.50 12.67
CA LEU A 202 -5.99 7.21 11.40
C LEU A 202 -4.57 7.74 11.14
N THR A 203 -3.74 7.88 12.16
CA THR A 203 -2.34 8.34 12.04
C THR A 203 -1.32 7.19 12.10
N THR A 204 -1.73 5.99 12.50
CA THR A 204 -0.85 4.82 12.61
C THR A 204 -1.14 3.76 11.56
N PHE A 205 -2.41 3.37 11.41
CA PHE A 205 -2.82 2.26 10.56
C PHE A 205 -3.20 2.74 9.16
N ASN A 206 -2.96 1.88 8.17
CA ASN A 206 -3.43 2.08 6.80
C ASN A 206 -4.96 2.19 6.68
N TRP A 207 -5.68 1.84 7.76
CA TRP A 207 -7.12 1.93 7.93
C TRP A 207 -7.93 1.22 6.85
N GLY A 208 -7.34 0.22 6.18
CA GLY A 208 -7.98 -0.57 5.13
C GLY A 208 -7.47 -0.26 3.73
N VAL A 209 -6.69 0.80 3.49
CA VAL A 209 -6.13 1.10 2.16
C VAL A 209 -4.63 0.87 2.15
N GLY A 210 -4.17 -0.15 1.42
CA GLY A 210 -2.73 -0.46 1.36
C GLY A 210 -1.97 0.29 0.25
N TYR A 211 -2.69 0.86 -0.72
CA TYR A 211 -2.08 1.60 -1.83
C TYR A 211 -3.03 2.67 -2.37
N TYR A 212 -2.49 3.83 -2.72
CA TYR A 212 -3.23 4.90 -3.37
C TYR A 212 -2.69 5.16 -4.77
N VAL A 213 -3.59 5.41 -5.72
CA VAL A 213 -3.28 5.84 -7.08
C VAL A 213 -4.03 7.15 -7.33
N PHE A 214 -3.31 8.19 -7.71
CA PHE A 214 -3.87 9.48 -8.05
C PHE A 214 -3.92 9.61 -9.57
N VAL A 215 -5.09 9.87 -10.10
CA VAL A 215 -5.36 9.92 -11.54
C VAL A 215 -6.20 11.16 -11.85
N PRO A 216 -6.15 11.70 -13.07
CA PRO A 216 -7.17 12.66 -13.51
C PRO A 216 -8.57 12.08 -13.33
N PHE A 217 -9.56 12.92 -13.03
CA PHE A 217 -10.95 12.49 -12.84
C PHE A 217 -11.51 11.61 -13.98
N TRP A 218 -11.13 11.89 -15.24
CA TRP A 218 -11.59 11.09 -16.39
C TRP A 218 -10.99 9.67 -16.48
N GLU A 219 -9.93 9.37 -15.74
CA GLU A 219 -9.28 8.04 -15.71
C GLU A 219 -9.84 7.11 -14.63
N VAL A 220 -10.70 7.60 -13.74
CA VAL A 220 -11.27 6.83 -12.62
C VAL A 220 -11.87 5.51 -13.08
N GLY A 221 -12.78 5.55 -14.07
CA GLY A 221 -13.46 4.35 -14.57
C GLY A 221 -12.51 3.33 -15.19
N ARG A 222 -11.52 3.78 -15.96
CA ARG A 222 -10.50 2.91 -16.56
C ARG A 222 -9.61 2.28 -15.50
N THR A 223 -9.18 3.08 -14.53
CA THR A 223 -8.33 2.64 -13.42
C THR A 223 -9.02 1.53 -12.62
N ILE A 224 -10.27 1.74 -12.22
CA ILE A 224 -11.07 0.73 -11.50
C ILE A 224 -11.26 -0.54 -12.34
N GLN A 225 -11.58 -0.40 -13.63
CA GLN A 225 -11.77 -1.56 -14.52
C GLN A 225 -10.48 -2.39 -14.68
N VAL A 226 -9.34 -1.73 -14.90
CA VAL A 226 -8.04 -2.39 -15.02
C VAL A 226 -7.64 -3.04 -13.71
N GLY A 227 -7.79 -2.34 -12.58
CA GLY A 227 -7.54 -2.89 -11.25
C GLY A 227 -8.37 -4.14 -10.97
N ARG A 228 -9.66 -4.13 -11.32
CA ARG A 228 -10.55 -5.29 -11.17
C ARG A 228 -10.06 -6.49 -12.00
N ARG A 229 -9.63 -6.27 -13.25
CA ARG A 229 -9.05 -7.33 -14.09
C ARG A 229 -7.74 -7.88 -13.51
N ALA A 230 -6.98 -7.05 -12.81
CA ALA A 230 -5.76 -7.43 -12.09
C ALA A 230 -6.02 -8.05 -10.71
N GLY A 231 -7.29 -8.21 -10.29
CA GLY A 231 -7.67 -8.81 -9.00
C GLY A 231 -7.75 -7.85 -7.82
N TYR A 232 -7.83 -6.54 -8.07
CA TYR A 232 -7.94 -5.50 -7.04
C TYR A 232 -9.28 -4.77 -7.12
N ASN A 233 -10.02 -4.75 -6.01
CA ASN A 233 -11.28 -4.02 -5.89
C ASN A 233 -11.02 -2.56 -5.53
N LEU A 234 -10.58 -1.78 -6.52
CA LEU A 234 -10.27 -0.36 -6.32
C LEU A 234 -11.52 0.45 -6.02
N VAL A 235 -11.37 1.47 -5.17
CA VAL A 235 -12.44 2.40 -4.78
C VAL A 235 -11.96 3.82 -4.97
N GLU A 236 -12.76 4.68 -5.60
CA GLU A 236 -12.55 6.13 -5.53
C GLU A 236 -12.88 6.61 -4.11
N VAL A 237 -11.84 6.94 -3.33
CA VAL A 237 -11.98 7.31 -1.92
C VAL A 237 -12.11 8.82 -1.74
N GLY A 238 -11.64 9.60 -2.69
CA GLY A 238 -11.57 11.05 -2.52
C GLY A 238 -11.03 11.79 -3.72
N ARG A 239 -10.72 13.06 -3.50
CA ARG A 239 -10.16 13.98 -4.50
C ARG A 239 -9.18 14.97 -3.90
N VAL A 240 -8.33 15.52 -4.76
CA VAL A 240 -7.40 16.61 -4.42
C VAL A 240 -8.06 17.95 -4.70
N GLU A 241 -8.09 18.82 -3.70
CA GLU A 241 -8.67 20.16 -3.75
C GLU A 241 -7.60 21.22 -3.52
N GLU A 242 -7.87 22.43 -3.99
CA GLU A 242 -7.11 23.61 -3.56
C GLU A 242 -7.40 23.91 -2.10
N GLY A 243 -6.37 24.19 -1.29
CA GLY A 243 -6.53 24.52 0.12
C GLY A 243 -5.29 24.17 0.94
N ASP A 244 -5.40 24.21 2.27
CA ASP A 244 -4.28 23.88 3.15
C ASP A 244 -3.82 22.43 2.95
N ARG A 245 -2.53 22.18 3.18
CA ARG A 245 -1.94 20.84 3.17
C ARG A 245 -2.53 20.04 4.35
N GLN A 246 -3.57 19.25 4.10
CA GLN A 246 -4.27 18.47 5.12
C GLN A 246 -5.10 17.35 4.50
N VAL A 247 -5.47 16.35 5.29
CA VAL A 247 -6.51 15.39 4.91
C VAL A 247 -7.80 15.73 5.65
N ILE A 248 -8.92 15.80 4.92
CA ILE A 248 -10.27 15.85 5.52
C ILE A 248 -10.90 14.48 5.34
N PHE A 249 -11.12 13.78 6.46
CA PHE A 249 -11.67 12.44 6.49
C PHE A 249 -13.15 12.46 6.89
N GLU A 250 -14.02 12.58 5.89
CA GLU A 250 -15.48 12.66 6.06
C GLU A 250 -16.16 11.38 6.56
N PRO A 251 -15.69 10.14 6.24
CA PRO A 251 -16.30 8.91 6.72
C PRO A 251 -16.45 8.82 8.25
N GLU A 252 -15.66 9.57 9.00
CA GLU A 252 -15.71 9.62 10.47
C GLU A 252 -16.00 11.03 10.99
N GLY A 253 -16.88 11.78 10.31
CA GLY A 253 -17.36 13.08 10.80
C GLY A 253 -16.49 14.29 10.41
N GLY A 254 -15.68 14.17 9.36
CA GLY A 254 -14.92 15.29 8.81
C GLY A 254 -13.66 15.64 9.60
N ILE A 255 -13.01 14.63 10.18
CA ILE A 255 -11.77 14.81 10.96
C ILE A 255 -10.69 15.39 10.06
N LYS A 256 -10.00 16.42 10.55
CA LYS A 256 -8.81 16.97 9.90
C LYS A 256 -7.58 16.26 10.43
N LEU A 257 -6.79 15.69 9.51
CA LEU A 257 -5.50 15.08 9.84
C LEU A 257 -4.38 16.00 9.32
N PRO A 258 -3.37 16.31 10.16
CA PRO A 258 -2.22 17.09 9.74
C PRO A 258 -1.39 16.31 8.72
N PRO A 259 -0.50 16.96 7.97
CA PRO A 259 0.47 16.26 7.15
C PRO A 259 1.35 15.32 7.97
N PRO A 260 1.91 14.27 7.35
CA PRO A 260 2.82 13.37 8.06
C PRO A 260 4.07 14.14 8.56
N GLY A 261 4.36 14.03 9.85
CA GLY A 261 5.53 14.62 10.49
C GLY A 261 5.34 16.02 11.08
N GLU A 262 4.13 16.57 11.03
CA GLU A 262 3.70 17.80 11.71
C GLU A 262 2.75 17.47 12.86
#